data_AF-A0A8D5ZH52-F1
#
_entry.id   AF-A0A8D5ZH52-F1
#
_cell.length_a   1.000
_cell.length_b   1.000
_cell.length_c   1.000
_cell.angle_alpha   90.00
_cell.angle_beta   90.00
_cell.angle_gamma   90.00
#
_symmetry.space_group_name_H-M   'P 1'
#
loop_
_entity.id
_entity.type
_entity.pdbx_description
1 polymer ?
#
loop_
_entity_poly.entity_id
_entity_poly.type
_entity_poly.pdbx_seq_one_letter_code
_entity_poly.pdbx_strand_id
1 'polypeptide(L)'
;MKVDVHQHLGIRGIRAEEIRDLFDYIVLNPAYKYACMCCVDGFYQQYLWNKGRGYLQLGIYNPKCRVPAEVELGRQYDKGIVGIVLNPINHDFYLREAGRVFQFAEDHDLPLFIYTGKGKGNPADLKGVLEEFKVKVVLLRSGYPDYVKEAKELVKDERVFGEVSSVPLHIVKEFPKEKLVFGSCYPYVPFSMLEDKEILDNGRKVIKP
;
A
#
# COMPACT_ATOMS: atom_id res chain seq x y z
N MET A 1 -2.22 -2.40 -18.97
CA MET A 1 -1.76 -3.36 -17.95
C MET A 1 -2.55 -3.08 -16.71
N LYS A 2 -3.46 -3.97 -16.33
CA LYS A 2 -4.36 -3.81 -15.18
C LYS A 2 -3.69 -4.37 -13.94
N VAL A 3 -3.44 -3.52 -12.96
CA VAL A 3 -2.84 -3.92 -11.67
C VAL A 3 -3.82 -3.62 -10.55
N ASP A 4 -4.12 -4.61 -9.73
CA ASP A 4 -4.74 -4.38 -8.42
C ASP A 4 -3.64 -4.20 -7.38
N VAL A 5 -3.44 -2.97 -6.90
CA VAL A 5 -2.31 -2.66 -6.02
C VAL A 5 -2.58 -2.98 -4.54
N HIS A 6 -3.76 -3.49 -4.18
CA HIS A 6 -4.17 -3.61 -2.78
C HIS A 6 -5.16 -4.76 -2.56
N GLN A 7 -4.65 -5.98 -2.31
CA GLN A 7 -5.46 -7.13 -1.88
C GLN A 7 -4.92 -7.82 -0.62
N HIS A 8 -5.77 -8.48 0.14
CA HIS A 8 -5.45 -9.19 1.38
C HIS A 8 -5.70 -10.70 1.27
N LEU A 9 -5.21 -11.34 0.19
CA LEU A 9 -5.35 -12.78 -0.03
C LEU A 9 -4.45 -13.62 0.90
N GLY A 10 -4.64 -14.94 0.91
CA GLY A 10 -3.93 -15.86 1.82
C GLY A 10 -4.61 -16.05 3.19
N ILE A 11 -5.82 -15.48 3.36
CA ILE A 11 -6.70 -15.72 4.51
C ILE A 11 -7.58 -16.94 4.23
N ARG A 12 -7.73 -17.84 5.20
CA ARG A 12 -8.54 -19.06 5.08
C ARG A 12 -9.97 -18.73 4.66
N GLY A 13 -10.47 -19.39 3.61
CA GLY A 13 -11.86 -19.26 3.13
C GLY A 13 -12.08 -18.29 1.98
N ILE A 14 -11.01 -17.66 1.46
CA ILE A 14 -11.09 -16.67 0.38
C ILE A 14 -10.59 -17.31 -0.93
N ARG A 15 -11.45 -17.35 -1.96
CA ARG A 15 -11.14 -17.92 -3.27
C ARG A 15 -10.59 -16.85 -4.22
N ALA A 16 -9.26 -16.71 -4.23
CA ALA A 16 -8.54 -15.73 -5.05
C ALA A 16 -8.70 -15.93 -6.57
N GLU A 17 -8.99 -17.15 -7.00
CA GLU A 17 -9.13 -17.55 -8.41
C GLU A 17 -10.23 -16.78 -9.14
N GLU A 18 -11.28 -16.38 -8.43
CA GLU A 18 -12.46 -15.70 -9.02
C GLU A 18 -12.14 -14.34 -9.63
N ILE A 19 -11.10 -13.67 -9.14
CA ILE A 19 -10.74 -12.31 -9.58
C ILE A 19 -9.35 -12.24 -10.19
N ARG A 20 -8.58 -13.35 -10.19
CA ARG A 20 -7.20 -13.37 -10.70
C ARG A 20 -7.12 -13.00 -12.17
N ASP A 21 -8.08 -13.48 -12.97
CA ASP A 21 -8.11 -13.31 -14.43
C ASP A 21 -8.53 -11.90 -14.86
N LEU A 22 -8.98 -11.06 -13.93
CA LEU A 22 -9.38 -9.68 -14.20
C LEU A 22 -8.19 -8.71 -14.29
N PHE A 23 -7.03 -9.13 -13.78
CA PHE A 23 -5.83 -8.30 -13.66
C PHE A 23 -4.61 -9.02 -14.24
N ASP A 24 -3.69 -8.27 -14.82
CA ASP A 24 -2.39 -8.82 -15.25
C ASP A 24 -1.56 -9.17 -14.01
N TYR A 25 -1.54 -8.24 -13.04
CA TYR A 25 -0.84 -8.38 -11.77
C TYR A 25 -1.75 -8.04 -10.59
N ILE A 26 -1.57 -8.77 -9.49
CA ILE A 26 -2.20 -8.50 -8.21
C ILE A 26 -1.10 -8.36 -7.17
N VAL A 27 -1.20 -7.30 -6.38
CA VAL A 27 -0.26 -6.98 -5.30
C VAL A 27 -0.90 -7.31 -3.96
N LEU A 28 -0.27 -8.23 -3.24
CA LEU A 28 -0.70 -8.67 -1.93
C LEU A 28 -0.19 -7.72 -0.85
N ASN A 29 -1.12 -7.19 -0.08
CA ASN A 29 -0.91 -6.38 1.11
C ASN A 29 -1.06 -7.29 2.35
N PRO A 30 0.01 -7.47 3.14
CA PRO A 30 -0.02 -8.34 4.32
C PRO A 30 -0.81 -7.73 5.49
N ALA A 31 -1.04 -6.42 5.51
CA ALA A 31 -1.62 -5.72 6.66
C ALA A 31 -3.03 -6.23 7.01
N TYR A 32 -3.20 -6.89 8.16
CA TYR A 32 -4.50 -7.40 8.57
C TYR A 32 -5.35 -6.30 9.23
N LYS A 33 -6.66 -6.41 9.05
CA LYS A 33 -7.64 -5.47 9.64
C LYS A 33 -7.63 -5.44 11.18
N TYR A 34 -7.04 -6.44 11.85
CA TYR A 34 -7.12 -6.64 13.30
C TYR A 34 -5.80 -6.36 14.03
N ALA A 35 -5.20 -5.19 13.75
CA ALA A 35 -4.11 -4.56 14.49
C ALA A 35 -3.32 -5.51 15.42
N CYS A 36 -2.28 -6.16 14.89
CA CYS A 36 -1.26 -6.78 15.74
C CYS A 36 -0.20 -5.72 16.10
N MET A 37 0.37 -5.79 17.29
CA MET A 37 1.64 -5.10 17.60
C MET A 37 2.85 -5.89 17.09
N CYS A 38 2.67 -6.66 16.01
CA CYS A 38 3.70 -7.53 15.47
C CYS A 38 4.55 -6.79 14.43
N CYS A 39 5.77 -7.29 14.20
CA CYS A 39 6.73 -6.59 13.34
C CYS A 39 6.31 -6.58 11.87
N VAL A 40 5.59 -7.60 11.41
CA VAL A 40 5.41 -7.90 9.98
C VAL A 40 3.98 -8.28 9.58
N ASP A 41 2.99 -8.06 10.45
CA ASP A 41 1.54 -8.20 10.19
C ASP A 41 1.18 -9.23 9.11
N GLY A 42 1.38 -10.52 9.36
CA GLY A 42 0.98 -11.58 8.42
C GLY A 42 1.86 -11.86 7.21
N PHE A 43 2.90 -11.05 6.96
CA PHE A 43 3.76 -11.15 5.78
C PHE A 43 4.22 -12.58 5.49
N TYR A 44 4.81 -13.27 6.47
CA TYR A 44 5.35 -14.62 6.24
C TYR A 44 4.28 -15.67 5.93
N GLN A 45 3.08 -15.53 6.51
CA GLN A 45 1.97 -16.40 6.19
C GLN A 45 1.50 -16.17 4.75
N GLN A 46 1.36 -14.90 4.35
CA GLN A 46 0.98 -14.54 2.99
C GLN A 46 2.05 -14.94 1.97
N TYR A 47 3.34 -14.79 2.29
CA TYR A 47 4.46 -15.25 1.47
C TYR A 47 4.44 -16.77 1.24
N LEU A 48 4.25 -17.56 2.31
CA LEU A 48 4.16 -19.02 2.20
C LEU A 48 2.95 -19.44 1.37
N TRP A 49 1.84 -18.71 1.48
CA TRP A 49 0.71 -18.89 0.58
C TRP A 49 1.07 -18.47 -0.85
N ASN A 50 1.73 -17.35 -1.09
CA ASN A 50 2.02 -16.91 -2.46
C ASN A 50 3.07 -17.76 -3.20
N LYS A 51 3.84 -18.61 -2.50
CA LYS A 51 4.90 -19.43 -3.11
C LYS A 51 4.37 -20.28 -4.27
N GLY A 52 4.87 -20.01 -5.48
CA GLY A 52 4.47 -20.69 -6.72
C GLY A 52 3.15 -20.21 -7.34
N ARG A 53 2.53 -19.15 -6.81
CA ARG A 53 1.24 -18.62 -7.29
C ARG A 53 1.34 -17.34 -8.13
N GLY A 54 2.52 -16.71 -8.18
CA GLY A 54 2.83 -15.62 -9.11
C GLY A 54 2.14 -14.29 -8.79
N TYR A 55 1.68 -14.07 -7.56
CA TYR A 55 1.23 -12.74 -7.13
C TYR A 55 2.45 -11.89 -6.74
N LEU A 56 2.35 -10.57 -6.88
CA LEU A 56 3.33 -9.64 -6.32
C LEU A 56 3.04 -9.45 -4.83
N GLN A 57 4.06 -9.13 -4.04
CA GLN A 57 3.95 -9.11 -2.58
C GLN A 57 4.52 -7.80 -2.03
N LEU A 58 3.76 -7.11 -1.19
CA LEU A 58 4.30 -6.02 -0.38
C LEU A 58 4.92 -6.60 0.90
N GLY A 59 6.00 -5.97 1.33
CA GLY A 59 6.48 -6.10 2.69
C GLY A 59 5.70 -5.22 3.64
N ILE A 60 5.87 -5.42 4.94
CA ILE A 60 5.35 -4.53 5.98
C ILE A 60 6.30 -4.51 7.16
N TYR A 61 6.42 -3.35 7.78
CA TYR A 61 7.18 -3.20 8.99
C TYR A 61 6.45 -2.31 9.99
N ASN A 62 6.48 -2.70 11.26
CA ASN A 62 6.06 -1.89 12.37
C ASN A 62 7.28 -1.11 12.92
N PRO A 63 7.33 0.22 12.83
CA PRO A 63 8.43 1.03 13.37
C PRO A 63 8.69 0.86 14.87
N LYS A 64 7.72 0.35 15.63
CA LYS A 64 7.89 0.02 17.05
C LYS A 64 8.48 -1.39 17.29
N CYS A 65 8.78 -2.13 16.24
CA CYS A 65 9.42 -3.44 16.36
C CYS A 65 10.83 -3.31 16.96
N ARG A 66 11.22 -4.27 17.80
CA ARG A 66 12.57 -4.35 18.39
C ARG A 66 13.65 -4.81 17.40
N VAL A 67 13.25 -5.50 16.33
CA VAL A 67 14.18 -5.95 15.29
C VAL A 67 14.44 -4.76 14.38
N PRO A 68 15.70 -4.38 14.12
CA PRO A 68 15.98 -3.24 13.25
C PRO A 68 15.33 -3.36 11.87
N ALA A 69 14.87 -2.23 11.32
CA ALA A 69 14.10 -2.20 10.08
C ALA A 69 14.89 -2.82 8.92
N GLU A 70 16.18 -2.50 8.82
CA GLU A 70 17.09 -3.03 7.80
C GLU A 70 17.24 -4.55 7.85
N VAL A 71 17.16 -5.14 9.04
CA VAL A 71 17.25 -6.60 9.20
C VAL A 71 15.94 -7.25 8.77
N GLU A 72 14.82 -6.74 9.25
CA GLU A 72 13.54 -7.36 8.96
C GLU A 72 13.08 -7.11 7.53
N LEU A 73 13.19 -5.88 7.03
CA LEU A 73 12.90 -5.56 5.64
C LEU A 73 13.89 -6.22 4.68
N GLY A 74 15.16 -6.38 5.06
CA GLY A 74 16.14 -7.16 4.29
C GLY A 74 15.69 -8.60 4.05
N ARG A 75 15.18 -9.27 5.09
CA ARG A 75 14.62 -10.63 4.95
C ARG A 75 13.40 -10.70 4.04
N GLN A 76 12.57 -9.66 4.02
CA GLN A 76 11.41 -9.57 3.14
C GLN A 76 11.83 -9.24 1.70
N TYR A 77 12.85 -8.39 1.54
CA TYR A 77 13.46 -8.06 0.27
C TYR A 77 14.07 -9.28 -0.42
N ASP A 78 14.80 -10.11 0.31
CA ASP A 78 15.31 -11.40 -0.17
C ASP A 78 14.21 -12.37 -0.62
N LYS A 79 12.94 -12.10 -0.24
CA LYS A 79 11.75 -12.85 -0.63
C LYS A 79 10.98 -12.21 -1.79
N GLY A 80 11.50 -11.13 -2.37
CA GLY A 80 10.98 -10.50 -3.58
C GLY A 80 9.80 -9.55 -3.34
N ILE A 81 9.81 -8.76 -2.26
CA ILE A 81 8.81 -7.71 -2.09
C ILE A 81 8.94 -6.62 -3.16
N VAL A 82 7.82 -6.08 -3.61
CA VAL A 82 7.75 -5.03 -4.65
C VAL A 82 7.43 -3.65 -4.10
N GLY A 83 7.35 -3.52 -2.78
CA GLY A 83 6.99 -2.29 -2.07
C GLY A 83 6.83 -2.57 -0.58
N ILE A 84 6.68 -1.51 0.21
CA ILE A 84 6.58 -1.62 1.67
C ILE A 84 5.31 -0.92 2.16
N VAL A 85 4.53 -1.63 2.97
CA VAL A 85 3.34 -1.09 3.62
C VAL A 85 3.69 -0.50 4.97
N LEU A 86 3.11 0.65 5.26
CA LEU A 86 3.08 1.27 6.58
C LEU A 86 1.64 1.45 7.03
N ASN A 87 1.35 1.05 8.27
CA ASN A 87 0.01 1.13 8.84
C ASN A 87 0.00 1.90 10.18
N PRO A 88 0.09 3.25 10.14
CA PRO A 88 0.15 4.10 11.33
C PRO A 88 -1.00 3.90 12.32
N ILE A 89 -2.21 3.61 11.82
CA ILE A 89 -3.38 3.39 12.67
C ILE A 89 -3.29 2.07 13.44
N ASN A 90 -2.88 0.98 12.79
CA ASN A 90 -2.83 -0.34 13.44
C ASN A 90 -1.60 -0.51 14.35
N HIS A 91 -0.48 0.15 14.01
CA HIS A 91 0.78 0.06 14.74
C HIS A 91 1.03 1.25 15.68
N ASP A 92 0.12 2.23 15.70
CA ASP A 92 0.12 3.38 16.60
C ASP A 92 1.41 4.25 16.56
N PHE A 93 1.99 4.47 15.38
CA PHE A 93 3.18 5.34 15.21
C PHE A 93 2.86 6.54 14.32
N TYR A 94 3.60 7.63 14.47
CA TYR A 94 3.61 8.77 13.56
C TYR A 94 4.58 8.52 12.41
N LEU A 95 4.25 8.98 11.21
CA LEU A 95 5.07 8.71 10.01
C LEU A 95 6.53 9.13 10.14
N ARG A 96 6.83 10.23 10.86
CA ARG A 96 8.20 10.66 11.17
C ARG A 96 9.05 9.64 11.95
N GLU A 97 8.41 8.70 12.66
CA GLU A 97 9.10 7.63 13.40
C GLU A 97 9.56 6.49 12.47
N ALA A 98 9.15 6.49 11.19
CA ALA A 98 9.47 5.46 10.22
C ALA A 98 10.70 5.77 9.36
N GLY A 99 11.57 6.71 9.75
CA GLY A 99 12.71 7.16 8.94
C GLY A 99 13.60 6.04 8.40
N ARG A 100 13.85 4.99 9.21
CA ARG A 100 14.62 3.81 8.76
C ARG A 100 13.93 3.02 7.64
N VAL A 101 12.60 3.01 7.62
CA VAL A 101 11.82 2.39 6.55
C VAL A 101 11.90 3.22 5.27
N PHE A 102 11.85 4.55 5.40
CA PHE A 102 11.98 5.46 4.25
C PHE A 102 13.36 5.35 3.61
N GLN A 103 14.43 5.32 4.41
CA GLN A 103 15.78 5.08 3.92
C GLN A 103 15.89 3.73 3.19
N PHE A 104 15.40 2.64 3.80
CA PHE A 104 15.43 1.33 3.16
C PHE A 104 14.65 1.32 1.84
N ALA A 105 13.48 1.97 1.80
CA ALA A 105 12.69 2.08 0.59
C ALA A 105 13.42 2.85 -0.53
N GLU A 106 14.12 3.94 -0.19
CA GLU A 106 14.94 4.69 -1.14
C GLU A 106 16.12 3.86 -1.66
N ASP A 107 16.89 3.25 -0.75
CA ASP A 107 18.09 2.47 -1.08
C ASP A 107 17.79 1.30 -2.03
N HIS A 108 16.57 0.78 -1.96
CA HIS A 108 16.10 -0.38 -2.75
C HIS A 108 15.08 -0.02 -3.84
N ASP A 109 14.82 1.27 -4.10
CA ASP A 109 13.84 1.77 -5.08
C ASP A 109 12.45 1.13 -4.94
N LEU A 110 12.00 0.97 -3.69
CA LEU A 110 10.71 0.39 -3.33
C LEU A 110 9.67 1.49 -3.09
N PRO A 111 8.47 1.40 -3.70
CA PRO A 111 7.36 2.29 -3.36
C PRO A 111 6.83 2.01 -1.95
N LEU A 112 6.40 3.08 -1.27
CA LEU A 112 5.73 3.02 0.03
C LEU A 112 4.21 3.04 -0.15
N PHE A 113 3.51 2.12 0.50
CA PHE A 113 2.06 2.04 0.57
C PHE A 113 1.60 2.38 1.98
N ILE A 114 0.99 3.55 2.15
CA ILE A 114 0.76 4.09 3.49
C ILE A 114 -0.75 4.14 3.74
N TYR A 115 -1.22 3.45 4.79
CA TYR A 115 -2.58 3.64 5.28
C TYR A 115 -2.77 5.05 5.79
N THR A 116 -3.57 5.79 5.03
CA THR A 116 -3.97 7.15 5.34
C THR A 116 -5.45 7.24 5.62
N GLY A 117 -5.85 8.35 6.25
CA GLY A 117 -7.26 8.73 6.36
C GLY A 117 -7.91 8.49 7.71
N LYS A 118 -7.17 7.92 8.67
CA LYS A 118 -7.54 7.87 10.09
C LYS A 118 -6.29 7.86 10.97
N GLY A 119 -6.46 8.24 12.24
CA GLY A 119 -5.42 8.11 13.26
C GLY A 119 -4.14 8.88 12.90
N LYS A 120 -2.98 8.27 13.11
CA LYS A 120 -1.67 8.90 12.88
C LYS A 120 -1.18 8.86 11.42
N GLY A 121 -2.07 8.52 10.47
CA GLY A 121 -1.78 8.45 9.04
C GLY A 121 -2.20 9.70 8.27
N ASN A 122 -1.78 10.88 8.73
CA ASN A 122 -2.08 12.14 8.05
C ASN A 122 -1.14 12.34 6.85
N PRO A 123 -1.64 12.46 5.60
CA PRO A 123 -0.81 12.73 4.43
C PRO A 123 0.08 13.98 4.55
N ALA A 124 -0.34 15.00 5.31
CA ALA A 124 0.46 16.22 5.50
C ALA A 124 1.84 15.94 6.13
N ASP A 125 1.96 14.89 6.95
CA ASP A 125 3.21 14.51 7.61
C ASP A 125 4.26 13.95 6.64
N LEU A 126 3.86 13.59 5.42
CA LEU A 126 4.75 13.08 4.38
C LEU A 126 5.50 14.17 3.62
N LYS A 127 5.16 15.45 3.80
CA LYS A 127 5.87 16.54 3.11
C LYS A 127 7.37 16.54 3.44
N GLY A 128 7.71 16.50 4.72
CA GLY A 128 9.12 16.42 5.14
C GLY A 128 9.80 15.14 4.69
N VAL A 129 9.07 14.01 4.66
CA VAL A 129 9.59 12.74 4.14
C VAL A 129 9.93 12.85 2.65
N LEU A 130 9.09 13.50 1.86
CA LEU A 130 9.30 13.70 0.43
C LEU A 130 10.39 14.75 0.13
N GLU A 131 10.68 15.66 1.06
CA GLU A 131 11.82 16.58 0.97
C GLU A 131 13.15 15.87 1.24
N GLU A 132 13.16 14.93 2.19
CA GLU A 132 14.36 14.19 2.61
C GLU A 132 14.66 12.97 1.73
N PHE A 133 13.62 12.25 1.27
CA PHE A 133 13.76 10.97 0.57
C PHE A 133 13.12 11.00 -0.83
N LYS A 134 13.76 10.35 -1.80
CA LYS A 134 13.30 10.17 -3.19
C LYS A 134 12.49 8.90 -3.35
N VAL A 135 11.43 8.77 -2.55
CA VAL A 135 10.54 7.60 -2.56
C VAL A 135 9.22 7.90 -3.27
N LYS A 136 8.67 6.91 -3.98
CA LYS A 136 7.28 6.94 -4.45
C LYS A 136 6.36 6.55 -3.30
N VAL A 137 5.20 7.22 -3.21
CA VAL A 137 4.22 6.98 -2.15
C VAL A 137 2.84 6.75 -2.74
N VAL A 138 2.16 5.72 -2.26
CA VAL A 138 0.75 5.45 -2.48
C VAL A 138 -0.01 5.68 -1.18
N LEU A 139 -0.95 6.61 -1.20
CA LEU A 139 -1.87 6.89 -0.11
C LEU A 139 -3.02 5.88 -0.19
N LEU A 140 -2.94 4.81 0.59
CA LEU A 140 -4.02 3.83 0.69
C LEU A 140 -5.28 4.54 1.18
N ARG A 141 -6.38 4.36 0.43
CA ARG A 141 -7.67 5.05 0.58
C ARG A 141 -7.64 6.57 0.40
N SER A 142 -6.59 7.14 -0.19
CA SER A 142 -6.53 8.55 -0.58
C SER A 142 -6.92 9.53 0.56
N GLY A 143 -6.48 9.26 1.78
CA GLY A 143 -6.80 10.07 2.97
C GLY A 143 -8.25 9.97 3.47
N TYR A 144 -9.10 9.11 2.92
CA TYR A 144 -10.48 8.96 3.41
C TYR A 144 -10.57 8.16 4.73
N PRO A 145 -11.45 8.55 5.68
CA PRO A 145 -12.36 9.70 5.64
C PRO A 145 -11.81 11.02 6.16
N ASP A 146 -10.79 11.03 7.00
CA ASP A 146 -10.50 12.20 7.84
C ASP A 146 -9.54 13.22 7.19
N TYR A 147 -8.77 12.80 6.19
CA TYR A 147 -7.65 13.56 5.62
C TYR A 147 -7.69 13.72 4.10
N VAL A 148 -8.89 13.75 3.51
CA VAL A 148 -9.09 13.88 2.06
C VAL A 148 -8.45 15.17 1.52
N LYS A 149 -8.56 16.27 2.26
CA LYS A 149 -8.00 17.57 1.84
C LYS A 149 -6.47 17.53 1.78
N GLU A 150 -5.84 16.94 2.79
CA GLU A 150 -4.38 16.78 2.88
C GLU A 150 -3.88 15.84 1.79
N ALA A 151 -4.61 14.75 1.52
CA ALA A 151 -4.30 13.85 0.41
C ALA A 151 -4.36 14.59 -0.95
N LYS A 152 -5.41 15.39 -1.19
CA LYS A 152 -5.55 16.19 -2.42
C LYS A 152 -4.41 17.18 -2.63
N GLU A 153 -3.88 17.76 -1.55
CA GLU A 153 -2.72 18.64 -1.65
C GLU A 153 -1.44 17.84 -1.96
N LEU A 154 -1.25 16.70 -1.28
CA LEU A 154 -0.02 15.91 -1.42
C LEU A 154 0.12 15.24 -2.79
N VAL A 155 -0.97 14.76 -3.40
CA VAL A 155 -0.94 14.09 -4.72
C VAL A 155 -0.48 15.01 -5.87
N LYS A 156 -0.37 16.33 -5.62
CA LYS A 156 0.24 17.25 -6.59
C LYS A 156 1.73 16.93 -6.82
N ASP A 157 2.43 16.40 -5.82
CA ASP A 157 3.80 15.89 -5.99
C ASP A 157 3.79 14.71 -6.99
N GLU A 158 4.74 14.71 -7.94
CA GLU A 158 4.84 13.70 -9.00
C GLU A 158 5.04 12.27 -8.49
N ARG A 159 5.60 12.12 -7.29
CA ARG A 159 5.92 10.82 -6.67
C ARG A 159 4.74 10.23 -5.88
N VAL A 160 3.65 10.98 -5.72
CA VAL A 160 2.54 10.61 -4.85
C VAL A 160 1.30 10.22 -5.64
N PHE A 161 0.73 9.07 -5.30
CA PHE A 161 -0.48 8.52 -5.89
C PHE A 161 -1.55 8.25 -4.82
N GLY A 162 -2.82 8.40 -5.19
CA GLY A 162 -3.96 8.02 -4.36
C GLY A 162 -4.50 6.65 -4.76
N GLU A 163 -4.70 5.76 -3.80
CA GLU A 163 -5.37 4.48 -4.03
C GLU A 163 -6.84 4.58 -3.61
N VAL A 164 -7.75 4.01 -4.41
CA VAL A 164 -9.19 4.34 -4.37
C VAL A 164 -10.08 3.31 -3.67
N SER A 165 -9.53 2.19 -3.18
CA SER A 165 -10.30 1.17 -2.49
C SER A 165 -11.08 1.75 -1.31
N SER A 166 -12.33 1.34 -1.17
CA SER A 166 -13.21 1.80 -0.08
C SER A 166 -13.43 3.32 -0.02
N VAL A 167 -13.07 4.07 -1.08
CA VAL A 167 -13.31 5.52 -1.19
C VAL A 167 -14.61 5.75 -1.98
N PRO A 168 -15.56 6.56 -1.48
CA PRO A 168 -16.77 6.90 -2.20
C PRO A 168 -16.47 7.53 -3.58
N LEU A 169 -17.19 7.11 -4.63
CA LEU A 169 -16.95 7.60 -6.00
C LEU A 169 -17.02 9.12 -6.16
N HIS A 170 -17.88 9.80 -5.39
CA HIS A 170 -17.95 11.26 -5.44
C HIS A 170 -16.66 11.92 -4.96
N ILE A 171 -15.98 11.32 -3.98
CA ILE A 171 -14.66 11.77 -3.49
C ILE A 171 -13.56 11.41 -4.50
N VAL A 172 -13.58 10.19 -5.05
CA VAL A 172 -12.61 9.76 -6.08
C VAL A 172 -12.58 10.76 -7.25
N LYS A 173 -13.74 11.25 -7.68
CA LYS A 173 -13.88 12.25 -8.76
C LYS A 173 -13.24 13.61 -8.46
N GLU A 174 -12.90 13.89 -7.21
CA GLU A 174 -12.24 15.15 -6.82
C GLU A 174 -10.71 15.12 -6.99
N PHE A 175 -10.13 13.96 -7.23
CA PHE A 175 -8.68 13.79 -7.43
C PHE A 175 -8.34 13.79 -8.93
N PRO A 176 -7.12 14.25 -9.30
CA PRO A 176 -6.63 14.11 -10.67
C PRO A 176 -6.49 12.63 -11.05
N LYS A 177 -7.13 12.20 -12.14
CA LYS A 177 -7.22 10.79 -12.52
C LYS A 177 -5.86 10.14 -12.74
N GLU A 178 -4.93 10.88 -13.31
CA GLU A 178 -3.57 10.46 -13.61
C GLU A 178 -2.73 10.15 -12.36
N LYS A 179 -3.21 10.59 -11.18
CA LYS A 179 -2.65 10.37 -9.85
C LYS A 179 -3.33 9.24 -9.08
N LEU A 180 -4.39 8.65 -9.62
CA LEU A 180 -5.13 7.60 -8.96
C LEU A 180 -4.70 6.22 -9.44
N VAL A 181 -4.62 5.26 -8.53
CA VAL A 181 -4.37 3.84 -8.81
C VAL A 181 -5.50 2.99 -8.24
N PHE A 182 -5.82 1.91 -8.95
CA PHE A 182 -6.84 0.97 -8.52
C PHE A 182 -6.31 -0.03 -7.49
N GLY A 183 -7.05 -0.19 -6.40
CA GLY A 183 -6.96 -1.34 -5.51
C GLY A 183 -8.36 -1.80 -5.12
N SER A 184 -8.54 -3.10 -4.91
CA SER A 184 -9.86 -3.64 -4.54
C SER A 184 -10.08 -3.72 -3.03
N CYS A 185 -9.03 -3.79 -2.21
CA CYS A 185 -9.10 -4.15 -0.78
C CYS A 185 -9.83 -5.49 -0.55
N TYR A 186 -9.88 -6.35 -1.58
CA TYR A 186 -10.49 -7.67 -1.49
C TYR A 186 -9.72 -8.53 -0.47
N PRO A 187 -10.40 -9.32 0.37
CA PRO A 187 -11.84 -9.60 0.41
C PRO A 187 -12.63 -8.75 1.40
N TYR A 188 -12.02 -7.71 1.97
CA TYR A 188 -12.63 -6.98 3.09
C TYR A 188 -13.78 -6.06 2.67
N VAL A 189 -13.86 -5.73 1.38
CA VAL A 189 -14.99 -5.02 0.78
C VAL A 189 -15.57 -5.85 -0.36
N PRO A 190 -16.88 -5.71 -0.65
CA PRO A 190 -17.47 -6.31 -1.84
C PRO A 190 -16.65 -5.92 -3.07
N PHE A 191 -16.28 -6.93 -3.86
CA PHE A 191 -15.52 -6.67 -5.08
C PHE A 191 -16.38 -5.84 -6.04
N SER A 192 -15.91 -4.62 -6.31
CA SER A 192 -16.44 -3.75 -7.35
C SER A 192 -15.30 -3.38 -8.28
N MET A 193 -15.48 -3.65 -9.57
CA MET A 193 -14.51 -3.20 -10.57
C MET A 193 -14.69 -1.71 -10.81
N LEU A 194 -13.58 -0.98 -10.85
CA LEU A 194 -13.57 0.36 -11.40
C LEU A 194 -13.39 0.25 -12.93
N GLU A 195 -14.35 0.78 -13.69
CA GLU A 195 -14.30 0.71 -15.16
C GLU A 195 -13.38 1.79 -15.78
N ASP A 196 -12.81 2.68 -14.95
CA ASP A 196 -11.91 3.73 -15.43
C ASP A 196 -10.55 3.12 -15.83
N LYS A 197 -10.35 2.98 -17.14
CA LYS A 197 -9.15 2.39 -17.74
C LYS A 197 -7.87 3.12 -17.36
N GLU A 198 -7.92 4.44 -17.21
CA GLU A 198 -6.72 5.22 -16.88
C GLU A 198 -6.26 4.90 -15.46
N ILE A 199 -7.19 4.86 -14.50
CA ILE A 199 -6.90 4.52 -13.10
C ILE A 199 -6.38 3.07 -12.99
N LEU A 200 -6.96 2.14 -13.77
CA LEU A 200 -6.49 0.75 -13.85
C LEU A 200 -5.06 0.63 -14.41
N ASP A 201 -4.72 1.43 -15.43
CA ASP A 201 -3.41 1.40 -16.07
C ASP A 201 -2.34 2.13 -15.24
N ASN A 202 -2.71 3.05 -14.35
CA ASN A 202 -1.77 3.82 -13.53
C ASN A 202 -0.97 2.97 -12.54
N GLY A 203 -1.42 1.76 -12.19
CA GLY A 203 -0.69 0.86 -11.30
C GLY A 203 0.74 0.57 -11.76
N ARG A 204 0.99 0.59 -13.08
CA ARG A 204 2.33 0.44 -13.68
C ARG A 204 3.31 1.57 -13.37
N LYS A 205 2.81 2.74 -12.98
CA LYS A 205 3.63 3.90 -12.62
C LYS A 205 4.27 3.70 -11.23
N VAL A 206 3.60 2.90 -10.39
CA VAL A 206 3.99 2.61 -9.02
C VAL A 206 4.78 1.31 -8.93
N ILE A 207 4.22 0.22 -9.43
CA ILE A 207 4.77 -1.12 -9.30
C ILE A 207 5.64 -1.47 -10.50
N LYS A 208 6.84 -1.99 -10.22
CA LYS A 208 7.73 -2.62 -11.20
C LYS A 208 7.65 -4.14 -10.99
N PRO A 209 6.92 -4.88 -11.85
CA PRO A 209 6.81 -6.34 -11.77
C PRO A 209 8.16 -7.05 -11.99
#